data_AF-A0A832J3Y8-F1
#
_entry.id   AF-A0A832J3Y8-F1
#
_cell.length_a   1.000
_cell.length_b   1.000
_cell.length_c   1.000
_cell.angle_alpha   90.00
_cell.angle_beta   90.00
_cell.angle_gamma   90.00
#
_symmetry.space_group_name_H-M   'P 1'
#
loop_
_entity.id
_entity.type
_entity.pdbx_description
1 polymer ?
#
loop_
_entity_poly.entity_id
_entity_poly.type
_entity_poly.pdbx_seq_one_letter_code
_entity_poly.pdbx_strand_id
1 'polypeptide(L)'
;MAGQGAYILGCEGTALHPDEAAFFREADPWGFILFARNIDTPEQLKRLTGDLRDAVGRDAVVTIDQEGGRVERMTRPHWRHWLPPLDQVAANPDQAERGMYIRYRIIADELRAVGIDSNCAPCADVATRQTHAVLRN
;
A
#
# COMPACT_ATOMS: atom_id res chain seq x y z
N MET A 1 -21.78 -7.49 21.69
CA MET A 1 -20.54 -7.52 20.88
C MET A 1 -20.73 -6.49 19.80
N ALA A 2 -20.01 -5.37 19.84
CA ALA A 2 -19.92 -4.52 18.67
C ALA A 2 -19.29 -5.37 17.56
N GLY A 3 -19.91 -5.44 16.39
CA GLY A 3 -19.32 -6.16 15.25
C GLY A 3 -18.06 -5.47 14.76
N GLN A 4 -17.34 -6.13 13.84
CA GLN A 4 -16.17 -5.58 13.15
C GLN A 4 -16.42 -4.13 12.69
N GLY A 5 -15.48 -3.24 13.00
CA GLY A 5 -15.58 -1.82 12.68
C GLY A 5 -15.49 -1.57 11.17
N ALA A 6 -16.29 -0.65 10.63
CA ALA A 6 -16.28 -0.27 9.21
C ALA A 6 -15.22 0.80 8.89
N TYR A 7 -14.01 0.64 9.43
CA TYR A 7 -12.90 1.59 9.27
C TYR A 7 -11.56 0.87 9.08
N ILE A 8 -10.61 1.59 8.49
CA ILE A 8 -9.22 1.16 8.28
C ILE A 8 -8.32 2.04 9.14
N LEU A 9 -7.39 1.43 9.88
CA LEU A 9 -6.44 2.16 10.74
C LEU A 9 -5.01 2.01 10.23
N GLY A 10 -4.15 3.00 10.51
CA GLY A 10 -2.71 2.86 10.33
C GLY A 10 -2.04 2.63 11.68
N CYS A 11 -0.82 2.09 11.66
CA CYS A 11 0.03 2.00 12.85
C CYS A 11 1.08 3.11 12.89
N GLU A 12 1.61 3.35 14.08
CA GLU A 12 2.55 4.43 14.34
C GLU A 12 3.89 4.22 13.62
N GLY A 13 4.47 3.03 13.74
CA GLY A 13 5.85 2.77 13.31
C GLY A 13 6.05 1.43 12.58
N THR A 14 7.29 0.94 12.63
CA THR A 14 7.75 -0.29 11.96
C THR A 14 7.54 -1.56 12.79
N ALA A 15 7.05 -1.44 14.02
CA ALA A 15 6.73 -2.55 14.89
C ALA A 15 5.47 -2.22 15.68
N LEU A 16 4.68 -3.25 15.99
CA LEU A 16 3.46 -3.08 16.77
C LEU A 16 3.79 -3.19 18.26
N HIS A 17 3.59 -2.10 19.00
CA HIS A 17 3.79 -2.10 20.45
C HIS A 17 2.60 -2.75 21.19
N PRO A 18 2.80 -3.31 22.40
CA PRO A 18 1.73 -3.97 23.15
C PRO A 18 0.47 -3.12 23.36
N ASP A 19 0.65 -1.81 23.60
CA ASP A 19 -0.47 -0.89 23.83
C ASP A 19 -1.25 -0.63 22.54
N GLU A 20 -0.56 -0.45 21.40
CA GLU A 20 -1.19 -0.28 20.09
C GLU A 20 -1.89 -1.58 19.64
N ALA A 21 -1.30 -2.75 19.92
CA ALA A 21 -1.93 -4.05 19.70
C ALA A 21 -3.21 -4.23 20.55
N ALA A 22 -3.19 -3.80 21.82
CA ALA A 22 -4.36 -3.83 22.68
C ALA A 22 -5.47 -2.92 22.14
N PHE A 23 -5.10 -1.71 21.72
CA PHE A 23 -6.02 -0.78 21.07
C PHE A 23 -6.65 -1.39 19.80
N PHE A 24 -5.87 -1.99 18.90
CA PHE A 24 -6.43 -2.61 17.69
C PHE A 24 -7.34 -3.80 18.00
N ARG A 25 -7.03 -4.59 19.04
CA ARG A 25 -7.91 -5.68 19.48
C ARG A 25 -9.26 -5.16 19.97
N GLU A 26 -9.26 -4.07 20.72
CA GLU A 26 -10.49 -3.45 21.24
C GLU A 26 -11.28 -2.72 20.14
N ALA A 27 -10.57 -2.06 19.23
CA ALA A 27 -11.16 -1.31 18.13
C ALA A 27 -11.66 -2.21 16.99
N ASP A 28 -11.08 -3.41 16.78
CA ASP A 28 -11.41 -4.36 15.71
C ASP A 28 -11.67 -3.70 14.32
N PRO A 29 -10.72 -2.94 13.76
CA PRO A 29 -10.87 -2.27 12.46
C PRO A 29 -10.96 -3.28 11.33
N TRP A 30 -11.77 -3.03 10.28
CA TRP A 30 -11.90 -3.94 9.15
C TRP A 30 -10.55 -4.37 8.55
N GLY A 31 -9.62 -3.42 8.42
CA GLY A 31 -8.26 -3.65 7.95
C GLY A 31 -7.30 -2.54 8.32
N PHE A 32 -6.11 -2.57 7.71
CA PHE A 32 -5.02 -1.65 7.99
C PHE A 32 -4.48 -0.97 6.73
N ILE A 33 -3.95 0.24 6.87
CA ILE A 33 -3.22 0.95 5.80
C ILE A 33 -1.79 1.30 6.24
N LEU A 34 -0.83 0.97 5.40
CA LEU A 34 0.59 1.24 5.65
C LEU A 34 1.09 2.48 4.90
N PHE A 35 1.99 3.21 5.54
CA PHE A 35 2.66 4.39 5.00
C PHE A 35 4.18 4.19 4.99
N ALA A 36 4.91 5.13 4.39
CA ALA A 36 6.38 5.08 4.31
C ALA A 36 7.05 4.93 5.69
N ARG A 37 6.47 5.51 6.75
CA ARG A 37 6.98 5.40 8.14
C ARG A 37 6.91 3.97 8.72
N ASN A 38 6.14 3.07 8.10
CA ASN A 38 5.95 1.70 8.55
C ASN A 38 6.88 0.69 7.86
N ILE A 39 7.69 1.16 6.91
CA ILE A 39 8.45 0.32 5.98
C ILE A 39 9.95 0.55 6.20
N ASP A 40 10.66 -0.54 6.48
CA ASP A 40 12.12 -0.56 6.63
C ASP A 40 12.73 -1.64 5.72
N THR A 41 12.55 -2.91 6.09
CA THR A 41 13.08 -4.07 5.35
C THR A 41 11.97 -5.07 5.00
N PRO A 42 12.13 -5.94 3.98
CA PRO A 42 11.13 -6.96 3.65
C PRO A 42 10.76 -7.86 4.83
N GLU A 43 11.75 -8.29 5.61
CA GLU A 43 11.55 -9.14 6.78
C GLU A 43 10.81 -8.39 7.90
N GLN A 44 11.12 -7.12 8.11
CA GLN A 44 10.39 -6.28 9.07
C GLN A 44 8.93 -6.09 8.64
N LEU A 45 8.71 -5.72 7.38
CA LEU A 45 7.37 -5.44 6.87
C LEU A 45 6.48 -6.69 6.92
N LYS A 46 7.05 -7.86 6.58
CA LYS A 46 6.35 -9.15 6.70
C LYS A 46 5.99 -9.49 8.15
N ARG A 47 6.84 -9.16 9.13
CA ARG A 47 6.50 -9.32 10.55
C ARG A 47 5.36 -8.37 10.94
N LEU A 48 5.47 -7.09 10.60
CA LEU A 48 4.46 -6.09 10.92
C LEU A 48 3.07 -6.46 10.38
N THR A 49 2.97 -6.92 9.13
CA THR A 49 1.67 -7.36 8.58
C THR A 49 1.11 -8.62 9.24
N GLY A 50 1.98 -9.47 9.81
CA GLY A 50 1.58 -10.58 10.69
C GLY A 50 1.07 -10.07 12.03
N ASP A 51 1.84 -9.22 12.71
CA ASP A 51 1.51 -8.65 14.02
C ASP A 51 0.16 -7.91 14.00
N LEU A 52 -0.14 -7.19 12.91
CA LEU A 52 -1.43 -6.51 12.72
C LEU A 52 -2.61 -7.49 12.65
N ARG A 53 -2.46 -8.61 11.94
CA ARG A 53 -3.47 -9.68 11.85
C ARG A 53 -3.64 -10.38 13.19
N ASP A 54 -2.53 -10.66 13.88
CA ASP A 54 -2.52 -11.28 15.20
C ASP A 54 -3.22 -10.40 16.24
N ALA A 55 -3.05 -9.07 16.17
CA ALA A 55 -3.70 -8.13 17.08
C ALA A 55 -5.25 -8.20 17.02
N VAL A 56 -5.82 -8.45 15.84
CA VAL A 56 -7.27 -8.61 15.64
C VAL A 56 -7.72 -10.07 15.55
N GLY A 57 -6.80 -11.03 15.64
CA GLY A 57 -7.09 -12.47 15.66
C GLY A 57 -7.71 -13.02 14.37
N ARG A 58 -7.48 -12.38 13.22
CA ARG A 58 -8.03 -12.78 11.91
C ARG A 58 -7.18 -12.29 10.75
N ASP A 59 -7.42 -12.84 9.57
CA ASP A 59 -6.79 -12.41 8.32
C ASP A 59 -7.37 -11.08 7.83
N ALA A 60 -7.01 -9.99 8.50
CA ALA A 60 -7.41 -8.63 8.15
C ALA A 60 -6.71 -8.13 6.89
N VAL A 61 -7.44 -7.37 6.07
CA VAL A 61 -6.88 -6.76 4.86
C VAL A 61 -5.83 -5.73 5.24
N VAL A 62 -4.65 -5.83 4.63
CA VAL A 62 -3.63 -4.78 4.70
C VAL A 62 -3.51 -4.10 3.33
N THR A 63 -3.64 -2.78 3.29
CA THR A 63 -3.57 -1.96 2.08
C THR A 63 -2.42 -0.96 2.11
N ILE A 64 -2.05 -0.43 0.94
CA ILE A 64 -0.99 0.55 0.75
C ILE A 64 -1.29 1.44 -0.47
N ASP A 65 -0.69 2.63 -0.56
CA ASP A 65 -0.65 3.41 -1.80
C ASP A 65 0.68 3.16 -2.55
N GLN A 66 0.69 2.20 -3.47
CA GLN A 66 1.86 1.86 -4.28
C GLN A 66 1.54 2.12 -5.76
N GLU A 67 1.42 3.40 -6.12
CA GLU A 67 1.22 3.81 -7.50
C GLU A 67 2.55 3.87 -8.24
N GLY A 68 3.52 4.64 -7.72
CA GLY A 68 4.78 5.06 -8.35
C GLY A 68 4.90 6.59 -8.41
N GLY A 69 6.11 7.11 -8.62
CA GLY A 69 6.36 8.55 -8.51
C GLY A 69 6.29 9.05 -7.06
N ARG A 70 5.50 10.09 -6.80
CA ARG A 70 5.34 10.63 -5.44
C ARG A 70 4.51 9.76 -4.52
N VAL A 71 3.69 8.86 -5.08
CA VAL A 71 2.82 7.94 -4.34
C VAL A 71 3.40 6.53 -4.41
N GLU A 72 4.55 6.36 -3.77
CA GLU A 72 5.30 5.11 -3.64
C GLU A 72 5.77 4.99 -2.18
N ARG A 73 5.45 3.88 -1.50
CA ARG A 73 5.85 3.65 -0.10
C ARG A 73 6.96 2.61 0.00
N MET A 74 6.87 1.54 -0.78
CA MET A 74 7.92 0.52 -0.92
C MET A 74 8.87 0.95 -2.04
N THR A 75 10.10 1.31 -1.68
CA THR A 75 11.07 1.87 -2.63
C THR A 75 12.47 1.25 -2.45
N ARG A 76 13.49 1.82 -3.11
CA ARG A 76 14.88 1.39 -2.98
C ARG A 76 15.36 1.47 -1.52
N PRO A 77 16.29 0.59 -1.08
CA PRO A 77 17.05 -0.36 -1.90
C PRO A 77 16.36 -1.71 -2.12
N HIS A 78 15.31 -2.02 -1.37
CA HIS A 78 14.70 -3.36 -1.37
C HIS A 78 13.71 -3.59 -2.51
N TRP A 79 13.03 -2.53 -2.95
CA TRP A 79 12.03 -2.60 -4.01
C TRP A 79 12.43 -1.76 -5.22
N ARG A 80 11.76 -2.04 -6.34
CA ARG A 80 11.89 -1.25 -7.56
C ARG A 80 11.38 0.16 -7.31
N HIS A 81 11.98 1.12 -8.02
CA HIS A 81 11.43 2.47 -8.11
C HIS A 81 10.59 2.56 -9.39
N TRP A 82 9.36 3.03 -9.26
CA TRP A 82 8.44 3.18 -10.38
C TRP A 82 8.31 4.63 -10.80
N LEU A 83 8.42 4.90 -12.12
CA LEU A 83 8.08 6.22 -12.69
C LEU A 83 6.60 6.55 -12.40
N PRO A 84 6.22 7.85 -12.35
CA PRO A 84 4.80 8.21 -12.42
C PRO A 84 4.09 7.48 -13.57
N PRO A 85 2.87 6.96 -13.38
CA PRO A 85 2.19 6.17 -14.43
C PRO A 85 2.07 6.87 -15.78
N LEU A 86 1.70 8.16 -15.78
CA LEU A 86 1.58 8.95 -17.01
C LEU A 86 2.92 9.14 -17.72
N ASP A 87 4.00 9.33 -16.96
CA ASP A 87 5.35 9.46 -17.53
C ASP A 87 5.82 8.17 -18.17
N GLN A 88 5.54 7.01 -17.54
CA GLN A 88 5.85 5.71 -18.13
C GLN A 88 5.08 5.50 -19.45
N VAL A 89 3.78 5.86 -19.50
CA VAL A 89 2.98 5.78 -20.72
C VAL A 89 3.53 6.70 -21.81
N ALA A 90 3.88 7.94 -21.46
CA ALA A 90 4.44 8.91 -22.40
C ALA A 90 5.80 8.45 -22.96
N ALA A 91 6.61 7.74 -22.17
CA ALA A 91 7.89 7.21 -22.59
C ALA A 91 7.78 6.04 -23.59
N ASN A 92 6.66 5.29 -23.60
CA ASN A 92 6.45 4.17 -24.51
C ASN A 92 4.96 3.97 -24.86
N PRO A 93 4.37 4.87 -25.67
CA PRO A 93 2.93 4.92 -25.92
C PRO A 93 2.41 3.65 -26.63
N ASP A 94 3.19 3.08 -27.55
CA ASP A 94 2.81 1.90 -28.33
C ASP A 94 2.66 0.64 -27.46
N GLN A 95 3.29 0.62 -26.28
CA GLN A 95 3.27 -0.50 -25.33
C GLN A 95 2.61 -0.14 -23.99
N ALA A 96 1.87 0.97 -23.93
CA ALA A 96 1.34 1.53 -22.68
C ALA A 96 0.51 0.52 -21.88
N GLU A 97 -0.46 -0.14 -22.52
CA GLU A 97 -1.33 -1.13 -21.87
C GLU A 97 -0.52 -2.30 -21.32
N ARG A 98 0.32 -2.91 -22.15
CA ARG A 98 1.13 -4.07 -21.76
C ARG A 98 2.14 -3.69 -20.67
N GLY A 99 2.73 -2.51 -20.75
CA GLY A 99 3.64 -1.96 -19.76
C GLY A 99 2.97 -1.75 -18.40
N MET A 100 1.75 -1.21 -18.39
CA MET A 100 0.98 -1.04 -17.14
C MET A 100 0.52 -2.36 -16.55
N TYR A 101 0.10 -3.31 -17.39
CA TYR A 101 -0.22 -4.65 -16.93
C TYR A 101 0.99 -5.30 -16.23
N ILE A 102 2.17 -5.29 -16.87
CA ILE A 102 3.38 -5.88 -16.29
C ILE A 102 3.79 -5.15 -15.00
N ARG A 103 3.76 -3.81 -14.99
CA ARG A 103 4.04 -3.00 -13.79
C ARG A 103 3.21 -3.47 -12.60
N TYR A 104 1.88 -3.50 -12.73
CA TYR A 104 1.01 -3.87 -11.62
C TYR A 104 1.08 -5.36 -11.27
N ARG A 105 1.44 -6.24 -12.21
CA ARG A 105 1.76 -7.64 -11.90
C ARG A 105 2.99 -7.78 -11.02
N ILE A 106 4.04 -6.99 -11.26
CA ILE A 106 5.25 -6.97 -10.44
C ILE A 106 4.96 -6.35 -9.08
N ILE A 107 4.26 -5.21 -9.03
CA ILE A 107 3.86 -4.57 -7.78
C ILE A 107 3.05 -5.56 -6.93
N ALA A 108 2.04 -6.23 -7.50
CA ALA A 108 1.23 -7.19 -6.76
C ALA A 108 2.06 -8.35 -6.17
N ASP A 109 3.08 -8.83 -6.90
CA ASP A 109 4.00 -9.86 -6.42
C ASP A 109 4.85 -9.36 -5.23
N GLU A 110 5.42 -8.17 -5.35
CA GLU A 110 6.20 -7.51 -4.29
C GLU A 110 5.35 -7.26 -3.02
N LEU A 111 4.11 -6.78 -3.18
CA LEU A 111 3.17 -6.55 -2.09
C LEU A 111 2.78 -7.85 -1.37
N ARG A 112 2.44 -8.89 -2.15
CA ARG A 112 2.06 -10.19 -1.59
C ARG A 112 3.20 -10.85 -0.82
N ALA A 113 4.45 -10.68 -1.27
CA ALA A 113 5.62 -11.23 -0.59
C ALA A 113 5.80 -10.73 0.86
N VAL A 114 5.27 -9.54 1.18
CA VAL A 114 5.33 -8.92 2.50
C VAL A 114 3.98 -8.89 3.23
N GLY A 115 2.98 -9.62 2.71
CA GLY A 115 1.69 -9.78 3.37
C GLY A 115 0.72 -8.60 3.19
N ILE A 116 0.89 -7.78 2.14
CA ILE A 116 -0.05 -6.73 1.76
C ILE A 116 -1.03 -7.29 0.71
N ASP A 117 -2.32 -7.08 0.94
CA ASP A 117 -3.41 -7.69 0.16
C ASP A 117 -3.95 -6.78 -0.94
N SER A 118 -3.94 -5.47 -0.68
CA SER A 118 -4.58 -4.47 -1.51
C SER A 118 -3.65 -3.30 -1.80
N ASN A 119 -3.81 -2.71 -2.99
CA ASN A 119 -3.14 -1.50 -3.39
C ASN A 119 -4.23 -0.48 -3.75
N CYS A 120 -4.14 0.73 -3.20
CA CYS A 120 -5.01 1.86 -3.52
C CYS A 120 -4.60 2.47 -4.87
N ALA A 121 -4.56 1.63 -5.90
CA ALA A 121 -4.16 1.95 -7.26
C ALA A 121 -4.92 1.04 -8.24
N PRO A 122 -5.12 1.43 -9.49
CA PRO A 122 -4.64 2.67 -10.12
C PRO A 122 -5.51 3.89 -9.80
N CYS A 123 -4.92 5.08 -9.89
CA CYS A 123 -5.69 6.31 -10.03
C CYS A 123 -6.41 6.31 -11.39
N ALA A 124 -7.74 6.33 -11.36
CA ALA A 124 -8.59 6.31 -12.56
C ALA A 124 -9.12 7.71 -12.95
N ASP A 125 -8.62 8.76 -12.29
CA ASP A 125 -8.98 10.13 -12.62
C ASP A 125 -8.52 10.51 -14.03
N VAL A 126 -9.40 11.19 -14.78
CA VAL A 126 -9.07 11.66 -16.13
C VAL A 126 -8.40 13.03 -16.04
N ALA A 127 -7.11 13.07 -16.38
CA ALA A 127 -6.35 14.31 -16.43
C ALA A 127 -6.86 15.23 -17.55
N THR A 128 -7.15 16.48 -17.20
CA THR A 128 -7.57 17.56 -18.10
C THR A 128 -6.73 18.81 -17.86
N ARG A 129 -6.96 19.87 -18.64
CA ARG A 129 -6.30 21.16 -18.44
C ARG A 129 -6.60 21.79 -17.07
N GLN A 130 -7.72 21.44 -16.45
CA GLN A 130 -8.15 21.97 -15.15
C GLN A 130 -7.75 21.07 -13.97
N THR A 131 -7.10 19.92 -14.22
CA THR A 131 -6.71 18.99 -13.16
C THR A 131 -5.76 19.64 -12.16
N HIS A 132 -6.13 19.58 -10.90
CA HIS A 132 -5.35 20.08 -9.77
C HIS A 132 -3.99 19.37 -9.68
N ALA A 133 -2.96 20.09 -9.23
CA ALA A 133 -1.59 19.58 -9.16
C ALA A 133 -1.42 18.35 -8.26
N VAL A 134 -2.35 18.10 -7.32
CA VAL A 134 -2.32 16.91 -6.45
C VAL A 134 -2.46 15.60 -7.22
N LEU A 135 -3.19 15.61 -8.35
CA LEU A 135 -3.36 14.44 -9.22
C LEU A 135 -2.26 14.33 -10.27
N ARG A 136 -1.30 15.27 -10.29
CA ARG A 136 -0.11 15.22 -11.15
C ARG A 136 1.02 14.60 -10.31
N ASN A 137 1.04 13.27 -10.32
CA ASN A 137 1.98 12.42 -9.60
C ASN A 137 3.41 12.59 -10.13
#